data_AF-A0A1G9B5Q2-F1
#
_entry.id   AF-A0A1G9B5Q2-F1
#
_cell.length_a   1.000
_cell.length_b   1.000
_cell.length_c   1.000
_cell.angle_alpha   90.00
_cell.angle_beta   90.00
_cell.angle_gamma   90.00
#
_symmetry.space_group_name_H-M   'P 1'
#
loop_
_entity.id
_entity.type
_entity.pdbx_description
1 polymer ?
#
loop_
_entity_poly.entity_id
_entity_poly.type
_entity_poly.pdbx_seq_one_letter_code
_entity_poly.pdbx_strand_id
1 'polypeptide(L)'
;MPFSGGTGALRRLDFMERLSDPYIIRYPQIVAVADENGRQVELIEFFDCIGGAMWVKHHYAKSPLVRSIRTVGPTNRYLLSTGNVDLALQGSFFPAGIAAVAVDDDEIAVTYRGLGGGGVGASICRATAKGVIREKSDPAGGGRLAGSTIWLPRRERVIIGIDDTDTPEEGATWTLAHNIARAVEDDRSRYLSHTIVQLYPVPYRTKNCVAIACEFATTDPSGLVRRFHEYLEEYTLSDDTGMAVWRGFDPAPLEAFGRRVKQGEVTHDDLAALDDERLSIVMDGRGMIGAVAAIPFATRYEEALALWTGSG
;
A
#
# COMPACT_ATOMS: atom_id res chain seq x y z
N MET A 1 -62.07 45.68 -4.57
CA MET A 1 -61.93 44.54 -3.64
C MET A 1 -62.98 43.50 -3.98
N PRO A 2 -62.72 42.19 -3.79
CA PRO A 2 -61.49 41.52 -3.30
C PRO A 2 -60.76 40.82 -4.48
N PHE A 3 -59.43 40.62 -4.59
CA PHE A 3 -58.31 40.34 -3.67
C PHE A 3 -58.52 39.16 -2.71
N SER A 4 -58.10 37.98 -3.13
CA SER A 4 -57.45 36.92 -2.33
C SER A 4 -57.18 35.73 -3.27
N GLY A 5 -56.09 34.98 -3.22
CA GLY A 5 -54.91 35.02 -2.40
C GLY A 5 -53.93 34.02 -3.01
N GLY A 6 -52.67 34.44 -3.19
CA GLY A 6 -51.61 33.56 -3.62
C GLY A 6 -51.38 32.45 -2.58
N THR A 7 -51.25 31.23 -3.06
CA THR A 7 -50.48 30.16 -2.43
C THR A 7 -49.68 29.56 -3.58
N GLY A 8 -48.37 29.81 -3.65
CA GLY A 8 -47.45 29.21 -2.70
C GLY A 8 -47.02 27.85 -3.24
N ALA A 9 -46.45 27.82 -4.44
CA ALA A 9 -45.65 26.71 -4.91
C ALA A 9 -44.47 27.30 -5.71
N LEU A 10 -43.61 28.05 -5.00
CA LEU A 10 -42.21 28.15 -5.40
C LEU A 10 -41.73 26.73 -5.65
N ARG A 11 -41.52 26.39 -6.93
CA ARG A 11 -40.92 25.13 -7.36
C ARG A 11 -39.64 24.93 -6.55
N ARG A 12 -39.69 24.03 -5.57
CA ARG A 12 -38.49 23.55 -4.91
C ARG A 12 -37.71 22.74 -5.94
N LEU A 13 -36.51 23.23 -6.26
CA LEU A 13 -35.30 22.47 -6.57
C LEU A 13 -35.20 21.84 -7.98
N ASP A 14 -34.89 22.66 -8.98
CA ASP A 14 -34.29 22.21 -10.26
C ASP A 14 -32.76 22.44 -10.29
N PHE A 15 -32.06 22.12 -9.19
CA PHE A 15 -30.59 22.08 -9.13
C PHE A 15 -30.10 20.92 -8.25
N MET A 16 -30.70 19.74 -8.40
CA MET A 16 -30.13 18.52 -7.82
C MET A 16 -29.53 17.71 -8.97
N GLU A 17 -28.21 17.73 -9.08
CA GLU A 17 -27.51 16.79 -9.96
C GLU A 17 -27.89 15.36 -9.55
N ARG A 18 -28.38 14.58 -10.51
CA ARG A 18 -28.82 13.21 -10.26
C ARG A 18 -27.58 12.34 -10.04
N LEU A 19 -27.51 11.69 -8.89
CA LEU A 19 -26.51 10.66 -8.64
C LEU A 19 -26.71 9.50 -9.61
N SER A 20 -25.66 9.16 -10.37
CA SER A 20 -25.59 7.88 -11.07
C SER A 20 -25.25 6.78 -10.06
N ASP A 21 -26.07 5.72 -10.02
CA ASP A 21 -25.91 4.57 -9.13
C ASP A 21 -25.73 4.91 -7.63
N PRO A 22 -26.73 5.50 -6.96
CA PRO A 22 -26.61 6.08 -5.60
C PRO A 22 -26.27 5.08 -4.48
N TYR A 23 -26.22 3.78 -4.78
CA TYR A 23 -25.91 2.71 -3.84
C TYR A 23 -24.56 2.03 -4.11
N ILE A 24 -23.79 2.53 -5.08
CA ILE A 24 -22.50 1.96 -5.47
C ILE A 24 -21.41 2.99 -5.15
N ILE A 25 -20.38 2.54 -4.43
CA ILE A 25 -19.13 3.28 -4.30
C ILE A 25 -18.08 2.60 -5.17
N ARG A 26 -17.16 3.37 -5.75
CA ARG A 26 -16.05 2.81 -6.51
C ARG A 26 -14.78 2.95 -5.68
N TYR A 27 -14.07 1.84 -5.49
CA TYR A 27 -12.74 1.90 -4.88
C TYR A 27 -11.79 2.60 -5.87
N PRO A 28 -11.02 3.62 -5.45
CA PRO A 28 -10.07 4.30 -6.33
C PRO A 28 -9.12 3.33 -7.02
N GLN A 29 -8.61 2.36 -6.26
CA GLN A 29 -7.67 1.37 -6.73
C GLN A 29 -7.66 0.13 -5.84
N ILE A 30 -7.42 -1.03 -6.45
CA ILE A 30 -7.04 -2.25 -5.76
C ILE A 30 -5.72 -2.76 -6.35
N VAL A 31 -4.79 -3.12 -5.47
CA VAL A 31 -3.50 -3.73 -5.83
C VAL A 31 -3.32 -5.01 -5.02
N ALA A 32 -2.71 -6.03 -5.61
CA ALA A 32 -2.31 -7.23 -4.89
C ALA A 32 -0.84 -7.52 -5.16
N VAL A 33 -0.15 -7.99 -4.13
CA VAL A 33 1.21 -8.52 -4.15
C VAL A 33 1.14 -9.97 -3.69
N ALA A 34 1.77 -10.89 -4.42
CA ALA A 34 1.93 -12.27 -3.96
C ALA A 34 3.32 -12.49 -3.35
N ASP A 35 3.43 -13.43 -2.42
CA ASP A 35 4.74 -13.98 -2.04
C ASP A 35 5.32 -14.83 -3.18
N GLU A 36 6.60 -15.15 -3.06
CA GLU A 36 7.39 -15.84 -4.08
C GLU A 36 6.76 -17.20 -4.46
N ASN A 37 6.14 -17.86 -3.48
CA ASN A 37 5.53 -19.18 -3.61
C ASN A 37 4.03 -19.14 -3.92
N GLY A 38 3.41 -17.96 -4.03
CA GLY A 38 1.98 -17.80 -4.24
C GLY A 38 1.10 -18.39 -3.14
N ARG A 39 1.59 -18.47 -1.90
CA ARG A 39 0.86 -18.95 -0.70
C ARG A 39 0.25 -17.82 0.10
N GLN A 40 0.77 -16.61 -0.05
CA GLN A 40 0.33 -15.41 0.65
C GLN A 40 0.13 -14.27 -0.33
N VAL A 41 -0.84 -13.41 -0.02
CA VAL A 41 -1.13 -12.20 -0.78
C VAL A 41 -1.30 -11.03 0.18
N GLU A 42 -0.62 -9.90 -0.06
CA GLU A 42 -1.07 -8.62 0.49
C GLU A 42 -2.02 -7.97 -0.51
N LEU A 43 -3.30 -7.87 -0.13
CA LEU A 43 -4.29 -7.11 -0.88
C LEU A 43 -4.38 -5.70 -0.32
N ILE A 44 -4.15 -4.70 -1.16
CA ILE A 44 -4.18 -3.27 -0.82
C ILE A 44 -5.40 -2.64 -1.49
N GLU A 45 -6.40 -2.29 -0.70
CA GLU A 45 -7.59 -1.58 -1.14
C GLU A 45 -7.50 -0.11 -0.77
N PHE A 46 -7.43 0.78 -1.77
CA PHE A 46 -7.53 2.22 -1.58
C PHE A 46 -9.00 2.60 -1.39
N PHE A 47 -9.27 3.57 -0.52
CA PHE A 47 -10.63 4.01 -0.22
C PHE A 47 -10.75 5.53 -0.10
N ASP A 48 -11.91 6.05 -0.51
CA ASP A 48 -12.35 7.42 -0.21
C ASP A 48 -13.50 7.43 0.82
N CYS A 49 -14.21 6.30 0.97
CA CYS A 49 -15.27 6.12 1.95
C CYS A 49 -14.73 5.51 3.25
N ILE A 50 -14.29 6.35 4.18
CA ILE A 50 -13.69 5.91 5.47
C ILE A 50 -14.65 5.01 6.25
N GLY A 51 -15.94 5.36 6.34
CA GLY A 51 -16.92 4.55 7.05
C GLY A 51 -17.06 3.14 6.47
N GLY A 52 -17.12 3.04 5.13
CA GLY A 52 -17.12 1.77 4.42
C GLY A 52 -15.84 0.97 4.66
N ALA A 53 -14.68 1.64 4.62
CA ALA A 53 -13.37 1.04 4.86
C ALA A 53 -13.25 0.44 6.27
N MET A 54 -13.70 1.16 7.31
CA MET A 54 -13.66 0.66 8.69
C MET A 54 -14.65 -0.49 8.91
N TRP A 55 -15.81 -0.44 8.25
CA TRP A 55 -16.78 -1.52 8.28
C TRP A 55 -16.23 -2.81 7.63
N VAL A 56 -15.65 -2.72 6.42
CA VAL A 56 -15.05 -3.90 5.77
C VAL A 56 -13.87 -4.42 6.57
N LYS A 57 -13.04 -3.55 7.14
CA LYS A 57 -11.94 -3.97 8.03
C LYS A 57 -12.45 -4.83 9.19
N HIS A 58 -13.49 -4.36 9.89
CA HIS A 58 -14.04 -5.07 11.04
C HIS A 58 -14.68 -6.42 10.67
N HIS A 59 -15.43 -6.49 9.57
CA HIS A 59 -16.14 -7.72 9.21
C HIS A 59 -15.27 -8.70 8.42
N TYR A 60 -14.48 -8.23 7.46
CA TYR A 60 -13.69 -9.11 6.59
C TYR A 60 -12.54 -9.77 7.35
N ALA A 61 -12.03 -9.15 8.43
CA ALA A 61 -11.07 -9.77 9.35
C ALA A 61 -11.54 -11.12 9.94
N LYS A 62 -12.85 -11.39 9.92
CA LYS A 62 -13.43 -12.66 10.38
C LYS A 62 -13.36 -13.77 9.32
N SER A 63 -12.94 -13.47 8.09
CA SER A 63 -12.79 -14.46 7.03
C SER A 63 -11.60 -15.37 7.35
N PRO A 64 -11.72 -16.71 7.27
CA PRO A 64 -10.63 -17.62 7.63
C PRO A 64 -9.32 -17.41 6.85
N LEU A 65 -9.40 -16.89 5.62
CA LEU A 65 -8.23 -16.60 4.79
C LEU A 65 -7.49 -15.32 5.19
N VAL A 66 -8.11 -14.42 5.97
CA VAL A 66 -7.51 -13.16 6.40
C VAL A 66 -6.68 -13.39 7.66
N ARG A 67 -5.36 -13.35 7.53
CA ARG A 67 -4.43 -13.48 8.67
C ARG A 67 -4.38 -12.20 9.50
N SER A 68 -4.37 -11.06 8.84
CA SER A 68 -4.41 -9.75 9.50
C SER A 68 -4.93 -8.69 8.55
N ILE A 69 -5.39 -7.58 9.14
CA ILE A 69 -5.72 -6.37 8.41
C ILE A 69 -5.22 -5.14 9.17
N ARG A 70 -4.62 -4.21 8.44
CA ARG A 70 -4.18 -2.91 8.93
C ARG A 70 -4.71 -1.80 8.04
N THR A 71 -4.95 -0.64 8.64
CA THR A 71 -5.26 0.59 7.89
C THR A 71 -4.00 1.42 7.85
N VAL A 72 -3.54 1.75 6.66
CA VAL A 72 -2.32 2.51 6.41
C VAL A 72 -2.68 3.68 5.50
N GLY A 73 -2.74 4.89 6.06
CA GLY A 73 -3.21 6.07 5.34
C GLY A 73 -4.59 5.81 4.70
N PRO A 74 -4.76 6.05 3.37
CA PRO A 74 -6.02 5.82 2.65
C PRO A 74 -6.19 4.36 2.18
N THR A 75 -5.50 3.39 2.79
CA THR A 75 -5.54 1.99 2.38
C THR A 75 -5.93 1.04 3.50
N ASN A 76 -6.69 0.01 3.18
CA ASN A 76 -6.79 -1.20 3.98
C ASN A 76 -5.89 -2.26 3.33
N ARG A 77 -4.98 -2.83 4.12
CA ARG A 77 -4.04 -3.87 3.68
C ARG A 77 -4.34 -5.16 4.40
N TYR A 78 -4.71 -6.18 3.62
CA TYR A 78 -5.06 -7.49 4.11
C TYR A 78 -3.91 -8.45 3.82
N LEU A 79 -3.42 -9.13 4.85
CA LEU A 79 -2.55 -10.29 4.67
C LEU A 79 -3.44 -11.52 4.53
N LEU A 80 -3.41 -12.15 3.37
CA LEU A 80 -4.28 -13.25 2.98
C LEU A 80 -3.49 -14.54 2.81
N SER A 81 -4.09 -15.67 3.19
CA SER A 81 -3.65 -17.00 2.75
C SER A 81 -4.39 -17.38 1.47
N THR A 82 -3.71 -18.03 0.54
CA THR A 82 -4.39 -18.64 -0.61
C THR A 82 -5.25 -19.82 -0.19
N GLY A 83 -6.39 -20.00 -0.87
CA GLY A 83 -7.33 -21.07 -0.60
C GLY A 83 -8.76 -20.69 -0.96
N ASN A 84 -9.69 -21.60 -0.67
CA ASN A 84 -11.12 -21.40 -0.84
C ASN A 84 -11.84 -21.92 0.41
N VAL A 85 -12.76 -21.13 0.94
CA VAL A 85 -13.51 -21.42 2.16
C VAL A 85 -14.97 -21.00 2.02
N ASP A 86 -15.86 -21.81 2.57
CA ASP A 86 -17.25 -21.41 2.75
C ASP A 86 -17.37 -20.42 3.91
N LEU A 87 -17.98 -19.27 3.65
CA LEU A 87 -18.21 -18.27 4.68
C LEU A 87 -19.53 -18.55 5.39
N ALA A 88 -19.48 -18.75 6.71
CA ALA A 88 -20.65 -18.82 7.57
C ALA A 88 -21.27 -17.42 7.77
N LEU A 89 -21.76 -16.82 6.68
CA LEU A 89 -22.26 -15.45 6.68
C LEU A 89 -23.51 -15.31 7.55
N GLN A 90 -23.51 -14.26 8.37
CA GLN A 90 -24.63 -13.92 9.25
C GLN A 90 -24.80 -12.40 9.28
N GLY A 91 -26.02 -11.93 9.02
CA GLY A 91 -26.36 -10.51 9.08
C GLY A 91 -25.90 -9.88 10.41
N SER A 92 -25.40 -8.65 10.35
CA SER A 92 -24.85 -7.87 11.48
C SER A 92 -23.58 -8.41 12.15
N PHE A 93 -23.30 -9.71 12.13
CA PHE A 93 -22.13 -10.30 12.78
C PHE A 93 -20.97 -10.54 11.80
N PHE A 94 -21.25 -11.29 10.75
CA PHE A 94 -20.32 -11.56 9.64
C PHE A 94 -21.07 -11.49 8.30
N PRO A 95 -21.51 -10.28 7.90
CA PRO A 95 -22.38 -10.09 6.74
C PRO A 95 -21.64 -10.18 5.40
N ALA A 96 -20.31 -10.07 5.38
CA ALA A 96 -19.50 -10.19 4.16
C ALA A 96 -18.03 -10.48 4.50
N GLY A 97 -17.32 -11.10 3.56
CA GLY A 97 -15.90 -11.47 3.71
C GLY A 97 -15.25 -11.94 2.40
N ILE A 98 -14.01 -12.44 2.54
CA ILE A 98 -13.20 -12.99 1.45
C ILE A 98 -13.31 -14.51 1.49
N ALA A 99 -13.88 -15.11 0.45
CA ALA A 99 -14.18 -16.53 0.36
C ALA A 99 -13.08 -17.32 -0.37
N ALA A 100 -12.38 -16.70 -1.33
CA ALA A 100 -11.27 -17.35 -2.01
C ALA A 100 -10.16 -16.37 -2.41
N VAL A 101 -8.93 -16.89 -2.41
CA VAL A 101 -7.74 -16.23 -2.95
C VAL A 101 -6.96 -17.28 -3.74
N ALA A 102 -6.73 -17.02 -5.02
CA ALA A 102 -5.92 -17.88 -5.89
C ALA A 102 -4.82 -17.05 -6.55
N VAL A 103 -3.66 -17.67 -6.74
CA VAL A 103 -2.50 -17.07 -7.38
C VAL A 103 -2.07 -18.01 -8.49
N ASP A 104 -2.08 -17.50 -9.72
CA ASP A 104 -1.56 -18.18 -10.89
C ASP A 104 -0.25 -17.50 -11.33
N ASP A 105 0.26 -17.78 -12.53
CA ASP A 105 1.53 -17.21 -13.00
C ASP A 105 1.46 -15.69 -13.21
N ASP A 106 0.35 -15.18 -13.75
CA ASP A 106 0.20 -13.77 -14.13
C ASP A 106 -0.86 -13.01 -13.32
N GLU A 107 -1.75 -13.73 -12.62
CA GLU A 107 -2.95 -13.15 -12.00
C GLU A 107 -3.11 -13.59 -10.54
N ILE A 108 -3.71 -12.69 -9.76
CA ILE A 108 -4.22 -12.95 -8.41
C ILE A 108 -5.73 -12.76 -8.44
N ALA A 109 -6.48 -13.81 -8.11
CA ALA A 109 -7.93 -13.78 -8.01
C ALA A 109 -8.37 -13.63 -6.56
N VAL A 110 -9.28 -12.70 -6.28
CA VAL A 110 -9.90 -12.54 -4.96
C VAL A 110 -11.41 -12.62 -5.09
N THR A 111 -12.01 -13.58 -4.39
CA THR A 111 -13.46 -13.78 -4.35
C THR A 111 -14.05 -13.27 -3.05
N TYR A 112 -15.03 -12.40 -3.17
CA TYR A 112 -15.79 -11.84 -2.06
C TYR A 112 -17.20 -12.42 -2.03
N ARG A 113 -17.78 -12.52 -0.84
CA ARG A 113 -19.19 -12.91 -0.64
C ARG A 113 -19.82 -12.06 0.44
N GLY A 114 -21.11 -11.76 0.30
CA GLY A 114 -21.85 -10.98 1.29
C GLY A 114 -23.36 -11.07 1.16
N LEU A 115 -24.04 -10.76 2.27
CA LEU A 115 -25.50 -10.71 2.39
C LEU A 115 -26.00 -9.26 2.34
N GLY A 116 -27.10 -9.03 1.60
CA GLY A 116 -27.78 -7.73 1.56
C GLY A 116 -26.85 -6.58 1.17
N GLY A 117 -26.76 -5.54 2.00
CA GLY A 117 -25.86 -4.41 1.77
C GLY A 117 -24.38 -4.79 1.74
N GLY A 118 -23.97 -5.79 2.55
CA GLY A 118 -22.62 -6.35 2.48
C GLY A 118 -22.34 -7.03 1.14
N GLY A 119 -23.36 -7.63 0.53
CA GLY A 119 -23.30 -8.21 -0.82
C GLY A 119 -23.08 -7.16 -1.91
N VAL A 120 -23.58 -5.93 -1.77
CA VAL A 120 -23.31 -4.83 -2.71
C VAL A 120 -21.83 -4.44 -2.67
N GLY A 121 -21.27 -4.26 -1.47
CA GLY A 121 -19.84 -4.01 -1.30
C GLY A 121 -18.95 -5.16 -1.78
N ALA A 122 -19.39 -6.40 -1.54
CA ALA A 122 -18.71 -7.62 -1.97
C ALA A 122 -18.87 -7.94 -3.46
N SER A 123 -19.66 -7.18 -4.22
CA SER A 123 -19.86 -7.41 -5.65
C SER A 123 -19.34 -6.24 -6.47
N ILE A 124 -20.18 -5.24 -6.68
CA ILE A 124 -19.97 -4.22 -7.70
C ILE A 124 -19.03 -3.09 -7.28
N CYS A 125 -18.88 -2.84 -5.97
CA CYS A 125 -18.05 -1.72 -5.51
C CYS A 125 -16.54 -1.88 -5.81
N ARG A 126 -16.07 -3.14 -5.93
CA ARG A 126 -14.67 -3.48 -6.22
C ARG A 126 -14.42 -3.79 -7.70
N ALA A 127 -15.47 -4.23 -8.40
CA ALA A 127 -15.40 -4.71 -9.78
C ALA A 127 -14.72 -3.70 -10.73
N THR A 128 -15.05 -2.41 -10.59
CA THR A 128 -14.56 -1.36 -11.51
C THR A 128 -13.37 -0.57 -10.94
N ALA A 129 -12.69 -1.08 -9.91
CA ALA A 129 -11.56 -0.38 -9.32
C ALA A 129 -10.37 -0.36 -10.27
N LYS A 130 -9.59 0.73 -10.29
CA LYS A 130 -8.33 0.75 -11.05
C LYS A 130 -7.44 -0.41 -10.58
N GLY A 131 -6.83 -1.12 -11.52
CA GLY A 131 -5.96 -2.26 -11.25
C GLY A 131 -6.63 -3.62 -11.41
N VAL A 132 -7.97 -3.69 -11.43
CA VAL A 132 -8.71 -4.89 -11.81
C VAL A 132 -8.61 -5.09 -13.33
N ILE A 133 -8.13 -6.26 -13.77
CA ILE A 133 -8.01 -6.62 -15.18
C ILE A 133 -9.34 -7.13 -15.71
N ARG A 134 -10.04 -7.92 -14.88
CA ARG A 134 -11.35 -8.51 -15.17
C ARG A 134 -12.08 -8.86 -13.90
N GLU A 135 -13.39 -8.98 -14.01
CA GLU A 135 -14.28 -9.30 -12.90
C GLU A 135 -15.38 -10.28 -13.31
N LYS A 136 -15.97 -10.92 -12.30
CA LYS A 136 -17.23 -11.65 -12.39
C LYS A 136 -18.05 -11.28 -11.18
N SER A 137 -19.24 -10.70 -11.36
CA SER A 137 -20.10 -10.25 -10.26
C SER A 137 -21.51 -10.82 -10.37
N ASP A 138 -22.08 -11.18 -9.23
CA ASP A 138 -23.48 -11.58 -9.13
C ASP A 138 -24.39 -10.32 -9.01
N PRO A 139 -25.66 -10.38 -9.44
CA PRO A 139 -26.63 -9.32 -9.15
C PRO A 139 -26.78 -9.09 -7.64
N ALA A 140 -26.64 -7.85 -7.18
CA ALA A 140 -26.59 -7.50 -5.75
C ALA A 140 -27.82 -6.73 -5.24
N GLY A 141 -27.98 -6.69 -3.90
CA GLY A 141 -29.03 -5.94 -3.20
C GLY A 141 -30.22 -6.78 -2.72
N GLY A 142 -31.15 -6.13 -2.02
CA GLY A 142 -32.43 -6.73 -1.61
C GLY A 142 -32.33 -7.93 -0.66
N GLY A 143 -31.31 -7.98 0.21
CA GLY A 143 -31.12 -9.08 1.17
C GLY A 143 -30.49 -10.35 0.61
N ARG A 144 -30.16 -10.39 -0.69
CA ARG A 144 -29.61 -11.58 -1.36
C ARG A 144 -28.16 -11.84 -0.95
N LEU A 145 -27.76 -13.11 -1.07
CA LEU A 145 -26.34 -13.47 -1.16
C LEU A 145 -25.83 -13.01 -2.52
N ALA A 146 -24.75 -12.24 -2.53
CA ALA A 146 -24.07 -11.80 -3.73
C ALA A 146 -22.56 -11.78 -3.50
N GLY A 147 -21.79 -11.80 -4.57
CA GLY A 147 -20.36 -11.59 -4.49
C GLY A 147 -19.75 -11.26 -5.84
N SER A 148 -18.44 -11.15 -5.84
CA SER A 148 -17.66 -11.02 -7.05
C SER A 148 -16.33 -11.73 -6.91
N THR A 149 -15.74 -12.05 -8.05
CA THR A 149 -14.32 -12.35 -8.15
C THR A 149 -13.70 -11.26 -9.01
N ILE A 150 -12.60 -10.69 -8.53
CA ILE A 150 -11.76 -9.77 -9.30
C ILE A 150 -10.42 -10.44 -9.57
N TRP A 151 -9.83 -10.15 -10.72
CA TRP A 151 -8.49 -10.59 -11.09
C TRP A 151 -7.59 -9.37 -11.22
N LEU A 152 -6.44 -9.45 -10.55
CA LEU A 152 -5.43 -8.42 -10.46
C LEU A 152 -4.13 -8.98 -11.06
N PRO A 153 -3.24 -8.14 -11.62
CA PRO A 153 -1.92 -8.60 -12.03
C PRO A 153 -1.16 -9.15 -10.82
N ARG A 154 -0.49 -10.30 -10.98
CA ARG A 154 0.44 -10.83 -9.98
C ARG A 154 1.68 -9.95 -9.94
N ARG A 155 1.80 -9.14 -8.89
CA ARG A 155 2.93 -8.24 -8.67
C ARG A 155 3.85 -8.76 -7.57
N GLU A 156 5.14 -8.50 -7.75
CA GLU A 156 6.16 -8.62 -6.71
C GLU A 156 6.21 -7.34 -5.87
N ARG A 157 6.62 -7.46 -4.60
CA ARG A 157 6.95 -6.30 -3.78
C ARG A 157 8.38 -5.88 -4.03
N VAL A 158 8.56 -4.59 -4.24
CA VAL A 158 9.87 -3.94 -4.31
C VAL A 158 9.87 -2.79 -3.31
N ILE A 159 10.85 -2.75 -2.43
CA ILE A 159 11.07 -1.63 -1.51
C ILE A 159 12.42 -1.01 -1.86
N ILE A 160 12.40 0.28 -2.18
CA ILE A 160 13.60 1.06 -2.52
C ILE A 160 13.96 1.93 -1.33
N GLY A 161 15.13 1.65 -0.74
CA GLY A 161 15.76 2.43 0.31
C GLY A 161 16.63 3.53 -0.27
N ILE A 162 16.58 4.74 0.27
CA ILE A 162 17.34 5.90 -0.19
C ILE A 162 17.83 6.71 1.01
N ASP A 163 19.07 7.20 0.97
CA ASP A 163 19.60 8.13 1.95
C ASP A 163 20.69 9.03 1.35
N ASP A 164 21.00 10.11 2.05
CA ASP A 164 22.11 11.04 1.75
C ASP A 164 22.03 11.64 0.35
N THR A 165 20.88 12.21 -0.03
CA THR A 165 20.67 12.82 -1.36
C THR A 165 20.72 14.35 -1.36
N ASP A 166 20.61 14.96 -0.18
CA ASP A 166 20.55 16.41 0.01
C ASP A 166 21.85 16.94 0.63
N THR A 167 22.00 18.27 0.59
CA THR A 167 23.14 18.97 1.17
C THR A 167 22.67 19.82 2.36
N PRO A 168 23.59 20.35 3.20
CA PRO A 168 23.21 21.27 4.26
C PRO A 168 22.49 22.54 3.76
N GLU A 169 22.74 22.95 2.51
CA GLU A 169 22.23 24.17 1.88
C GLU A 169 20.96 23.96 1.05
N GLU A 170 20.82 22.81 0.40
CA GLU A 170 19.77 22.56 -0.60
C GLU A 170 19.25 21.11 -0.56
N GLY A 171 17.96 20.94 -0.87
CA GLY A 171 17.33 19.64 -1.05
C GLY A 171 16.61 19.11 0.19
N ALA A 172 15.89 18.00 -0.02
CA ALA A 172 15.34 17.19 1.05
C ALA A 172 15.10 15.76 0.52
N THR A 173 15.78 14.77 1.11
CA THR A 173 15.72 13.37 0.64
C THR A 173 14.30 12.83 0.53
N TRP A 174 13.42 13.18 1.46
CA TRP A 174 12.04 12.70 1.47
C TRP A 174 11.17 13.26 0.33
N THR A 175 11.34 14.53 -0.07
CA THR A 175 10.56 15.11 -1.17
C THR A 175 11.06 14.59 -2.50
N LEU A 176 12.38 14.46 -2.67
CA LEU A 176 12.99 13.89 -3.86
C LEU A 176 12.50 12.46 -4.07
N ALA A 177 12.62 11.60 -3.06
CA ALA A 177 12.17 10.22 -3.11
C ALA A 177 10.68 10.10 -3.45
N HIS A 178 9.82 10.94 -2.86
CA HIS A 178 8.39 10.94 -3.16
C HIS A 178 8.11 11.35 -4.62
N ASN A 179 8.76 12.40 -5.11
CA ASN A 179 8.55 12.89 -6.47
C ASN A 179 9.03 11.88 -7.51
N ILE A 180 10.18 11.26 -7.30
CA ILE A 180 10.68 10.17 -8.17
C ILE A 180 9.70 8.99 -8.15
N ALA A 181 9.27 8.57 -6.96
CA ALA A 181 8.33 7.44 -6.83
C ALA A 181 7.01 7.68 -7.59
N ARG A 182 6.52 8.93 -7.59
CA ARG A 182 5.35 9.34 -8.38
C ARG A 182 5.64 9.39 -9.88
N ALA A 183 6.83 9.80 -10.29
CA ALA A 183 7.22 9.88 -11.70
C ALA A 183 7.38 8.49 -12.34
N VAL A 184 7.88 7.50 -11.59
CA VAL A 184 8.08 6.13 -12.11
C VAL A 184 6.85 5.24 -11.99
N GLU A 185 5.77 5.72 -11.36
CA GLU A 185 4.52 5.00 -11.22
C GLU A 185 3.78 4.87 -12.56
N ASP A 186 3.37 3.65 -12.90
CA ASP A 186 2.59 3.34 -14.10
C ASP A 186 1.64 2.16 -13.85
N ASP A 187 1.15 1.50 -14.89
CA ASP A 187 0.25 0.35 -14.74
C ASP A 187 0.98 -0.94 -14.33
N ARG A 188 2.28 -1.06 -14.66
CA ARG A 188 3.11 -2.20 -14.26
C ARG A 188 3.60 -2.03 -12.82
N SER A 189 4.01 -0.82 -12.46
CA SER A 189 4.61 -0.46 -11.16
C SER A 189 3.73 0.53 -10.38
N ARG A 190 3.10 0.05 -9.32
CA ARG A 190 2.23 0.84 -8.44
C ARG A 190 3.00 1.28 -7.20
N TYR A 191 3.13 2.58 -7.01
CA TYR A 191 3.63 3.17 -5.77
C TYR A 191 2.60 3.00 -4.65
N LEU A 192 2.99 2.38 -3.54
CA LEU A 192 2.09 1.99 -2.46
C LEU A 192 2.26 2.83 -1.20
N SER A 193 3.51 3.12 -0.82
CA SER A 193 3.79 3.88 0.38
C SER A 193 5.18 4.50 0.37
N HIS A 194 5.33 5.51 1.23
CA HIS A 194 6.56 6.21 1.52
C HIS A 194 6.72 6.25 3.02
N THR A 195 7.89 5.87 3.53
CA THR A 195 8.18 5.92 4.96
C THR A 195 9.47 6.69 5.18
N ILE A 196 9.40 7.71 6.05
CA ILE A 196 10.58 8.40 6.56
C ILE A 196 11.04 7.65 7.81
N VAL A 197 12.31 7.23 7.81
CA VAL A 197 12.91 6.44 8.88
C VAL A 197 13.97 7.29 9.58
N GLN A 198 13.71 7.62 10.83
CA GLN A 198 14.61 8.36 11.68
C GLN A 198 15.75 7.45 12.16
N LEU A 199 16.99 7.79 11.81
CA LEU A 199 18.18 7.01 12.19
C LEU A 199 18.86 7.60 13.43
N TYR A 200 19.85 6.87 13.95
CA TYR A 200 20.70 7.36 15.03
C TYR A 200 21.48 8.60 14.57
N PRO A 201 21.49 9.71 15.35
CA PRO A 201 22.18 10.93 14.94
C PRO A 201 23.71 10.79 14.92
N VAL A 202 24.29 10.62 13.73
CA VAL A 202 25.75 10.53 13.51
C VAL A 202 26.39 11.90 13.23
N PRO A 203 27.72 12.10 13.37
CA PRO A 203 28.36 13.41 13.17
C PRO A 203 28.25 13.99 11.76
N TYR A 204 28.17 13.14 10.74
CA TYR A 204 28.14 13.52 9.31
C TYR A 204 26.73 13.62 8.73
N ARG A 205 25.69 13.63 9.58
CA ARG A 205 24.30 13.75 9.17
C ARG A 205 23.97 15.10 8.53
N THR A 206 22.96 15.13 7.67
CA THR A 206 22.15 16.35 7.47
C THR A 206 21.32 16.62 8.73
N LYS A 207 20.62 17.76 8.81
CA LYS A 207 19.98 18.22 10.06
C LYS A 207 19.15 17.16 10.80
N ASN A 208 18.45 16.28 10.07
CA ASN A 208 17.50 15.34 10.64
C ASN A 208 17.91 13.85 10.60
N CYS A 209 19.00 13.46 9.91
CA CYS A 209 19.47 12.05 9.84
C CYS A 209 18.34 11.04 9.53
N VAL A 210 17.67 11.22 8.37
CA VAL A 210 16.55 10.37 7.96
C VAL A 210 16.82 9.68 6.64
N ALA A 211 16.53 8.39 6.58
CA ALA A 211 16.51 7.61 5.34
C ALA A 211 15.05 7.34 4.93
N ILE A 212 14.85 6.95 3.67
CA ILE A 212 13.54 6.77 3.05
C ILE A 212 13.35 5.35 2.57
N ALA A 213 12.15 4.80 2.76
CA ALA A 213 11.70 3.58 2.10
C ALA A 213 10.47 3.86 1.23
N CYS A 214 10.61 3.65 -0.08
CA CYS A 214 9.54 3.71 -1.07
C CYS A 214 9.09 2.29 -1.44
N GLU A 215 7.82 1.96 -1.18
CA GLU A 215 7.25 0.65 -1.45
C GLU A 215 6.46 0.63 -2.75
N PHE A 216 6.68 -0.40 -3.56
CA PHE A 216 5.99 -0.64 -4.83
C PHE A 216 5.45 -2.07 -4.91
N ALA A 217 4.37 -2.22 -5.66
CA ALA A 217 3.98 -3.49 -6.27
C ALA A 217 4.27 -3.41 -7.76
N THR A 218 5.01 -4.36 -8.34
CA THR A 218 5.37 -4.29 -9.76
C THR A 218 5.39 -5.64 -10.48
N THR A 219 5.04 -5.63 -11.77
CA THR A 219 5.32 -6.72 -12.73
C THR A 219 6.58 -6.45 -13.57
N ASP A 220 7.31 -5.39 -13.26
CA ASP A 220 8.59 -5.01 -13.89
C ASP A 220 9.62 -4.52 -12.86
N PRO A 221 10.10 -5.40 -11.96
CA PRO A 221 11.06 -4.99 -10.93
C PRO A 221 12.31 -4.32 -11.51
N SER A 222 12.92 -4.90 -12.54
CA SER A 222 14.14 -4.37 -13.16
C SER A 222 13.90 -3.04 -13.85
N GLY A 223 12.79 -2.89 -14.60
CA GLY A 223 12.43 -1.63 -15.24
C GLY A 223 12.10 -0.52 -14.24
N LEU A 224 11.44 -0.86 -13.12
CA LEU A 224 11.19 0.06 -12.02
C LEU A 224 12.50 0.56 -11.40
N VAL A 225 13.39 -0.36 -10.99
CA VAL A 225 14.66 -0.02 -10.34
C VAL A 225 15.52 0.84 -11.25
N ARG A 226 15.64 0.50 -12.53
CA ARG A 226 16.40 1.28 -13.51
C ARG A 226 15.89 2.71 -13.62
N ARG A 227 14.59 2.91 -13.83
CA ARG A 227 14.01 4.26 -13.95
C ARG A 227 14.15 5.05 -12.65
N PHE A 228 13.96 4.40 -11.51
CA PHE A 228 14.14 5.06 -10.21
C PHE A 228 15.58 5.54 -10.04
N HIS A 229 16.55 4.68 -10.36
CA HIS A 229 17.97 5.01 -10.34
C HIS A 229 18.31 6.18 -11.27
N GLU A 230 17.84 6.15 -12.52
CA GLU A 230 18.09 7.24 -13.51
C GLU A 230 17.61 8.60 -12.98
N TYR A 231 16.40 8.66 -12.40
CA TYR A 231 15.91 9.88 -11.76
C TYR A 231 16.74 10.27 -10.52
N LEU A 232 17.12 9.30 -9.71
CA LEU A 232 17.88 9.60 -8.48
C LEU A 232 19.27 10.14 -8.80
N GLU A 233 19.95 9.55 -9.78
CA GLU A 233 21.25 9.99 -10.29
C GLU A 233 21.17 11.39 -10.92
N GLU A 234 20.09 11.71 -11.64
CA GLU A 234 19.89 13.02 -12.25
C GLU A 234 19.69 14.15 -11.21
N TYR A 235 18.95 13.86 -10.14
CA TYR A 235 18.44 14.91 -9.23
C TYR A 235 19.08 14.91 -7.84
N THR A 236 19.90 13.92 -7.49
CA THR A 236 20.63 13.95 -6.22
C THR A 236 21.65 15.08 -6.19
N LEU A 237 21.84 15.68 -5.01
CA LEU A 237 22.79 16.76 -4.77
C LEU A 237 24.04 16.27 -4.03
N SER A 238 24.15 14.96 -3.78
CA SER A 238 25.20 14.36 -2.95
C SER A 238 25.91 13.21 -3.68
N ASP A 239 27.25 13.25 -3.69
CA ASP A 239 28.11 12.16 -4.18
C ASP A 239 28.05 10.91 -3.27
N ASP A 240 27.47 11.05 -2.08
CA ASP A 240 27.37 10.01 -1.07
C ASP A 240 26.02 9.30 -1.05
N THR A 241 25.19 9.54 -2.07
CA THR A 241 23.85 8.95 -2.22
C THR A 241 23.88 7.44 -2.10
N GLY A 242 23.06 6.92 -1.19
CA GLY A 242 22.77 5.50 -1.06
C GLY A 242 21.46 5.13 -1.72
N MET A 243 21.46 4.08 -2.54
CA MET A 243 20.24 3.44 -3.04
C MET A 243 20.31 1.93 -2.92
N ALA A 244 19.39 1.36 -2.14
CA ALA A 244 19.24 -0.09 -1.96
C ALA A 244 17.86 -0.56 -2.42
N VAL A 245 17.77 -1.82 -2.84
CA VAL A 245 16.52 -2.42 -3.30
C VAL A 245 16.31 -3.76 -2.60
N TRP A 246 15.13 -3.94 -2.02
CA TRP A 246 14.64 -5.24 -1.58
C TRP A 246 13.57 -5.76 -2.52
N ARG A 247 13.81 -6.93 -3.10
CA ARG A 247 12.88 -7.65 -3.97
C ARG A 247 12.34 -8.89 -3.26
N GLY A 248 11.29 -8.72 -2.49
CA GLY A 248 10.69 -9.85 -1.77
C GLY A 248 9.47 -9.44 -0.96
N PHE A 249 8.67 -10.43 -0.59
CA PHE A 249 7.42 -10.19 0.12
C PHE A 249 7.63 -9.59 1.50
N ASP A 250 8.59 -10.09 2.28
CA ASP A 250 8.83 -9.69 3.66
C ASP A 250 10.28 -9.23 3.86
N PRO A 251 10.54 -7.95 4.22
CA PRO A 251 11.88 -7.45 4.50
C PRO A 251 12.41 -7.80 5.90
N ALA A 252 11.73 -8.68 6.66
CA ALA A 252 12.16 -9.15 7.98
C ALA A 252 13.66 -9.50 8.12
N PRO A 253 14.34 -10.09 7.11
CA PRO A 253 15.78 -10.37 7.20
C PRO A 253 16.65 -9.14 7.48
N LEU A 254 16.19 -7.94 7.12
CA LEU A 254 16.91 -6.67 7.33
C LEU A 254 16.61 -6.02 8.68
N GLU A 255 15.63 -6.52 9.46
CA GLU A 255 15.17 -5.87 10.70
C GLU A 255 16.28 -5.72 11.73
N ALA A 256 17.10 -6.75 11.93
CA ALA A 256 18.18 -6.70 12.90
C ALA A 256 19.18 -5.61 12.54
N PHE A 257 19.55 -5.51 11.26
CA PHE A 257 20.42 -4.46 10.76
C PHE A 257 19.80 -3.07 10.94
N GLY A 258 18.58 -2.87 10.46
CA GLY A 258 17.88 -1.59 10.57
C GLY A 258 17.73 -1.11 12.02
N ARG A 259 17.46 -2.03 12.96
CA ARG A 259 17.41 -1.69 14.40
C ARG A 259 18.76 -1.25 14.95
N ARG A 260 19.86 -1.92 14.59
CA ARG A 260 21.20 -1.49 15.01
C ARG A 260 21.52 -0.08 14.53
N VAL A 261 21.22 0.24 13.26
CA VAL A 261 21.41 1.60 12.70
C VAL A 261 20.55 2.65 13.40
N LYS A 262 19.33 2.30 13.82
CA LYS A 262 18.50 3.20 14.65
C LYS A 262 19.02 3.38 16.07
N GLN A 263 19.79 2.43 16.60
CA GLN A 263 20.29 2.40 17.98
C GLN A 263 21.71 2.98 18.14
N GLY A 264 22.50 3.00 17.07
CA GLY A 264 23.88 3.48 17.11
C GLY A 264 24.57 3.48 15.76
N GLU A 265 25.83 3.88 15.77
CA GLU A 265 26.71 3.82 14.60
C GLU A 265 27.03 2.36 14.24
N VAL A 266 26.99 2.05 12.95
CA VAL A 266 27.42 0.77 12.37
C VAL A 266 28.49 0.99 11.32
N THR A 267 29.22 -0.07 10.98
CA THR A 267 30.30 -0.02 9.98
C THR A 267 29.85 -0.47 8.59
N HIS A 268 30.71 -0.33 7.58
CA HIS A 268 30.44 -0.93 6.27
C HIS A 268 30.56 -2.46 6.30
N ASP A 269 31.42 -3.01 7.17
CA ASP A 269 31.56 -4.47 7.35
C ASP A 269 30.25 -5.09 7.88
N ASP A 270 29.55 -4.36 8.76
CA ASP A 270 28.23 -4.71 9.25
C ASP A 270 27.17 -4.85 8.14
N LEU A 271 27.28 -4.01 7.10
CA LEU A 271 26.42 -4.07 5.93
C LEU A 271 26.85 -5.21 5.00
N ALA A 272 28.16 -5.36 4.76
CA ALA A 272 28.72 -6.42 3.92
C ALA A 272 28.44 -7.84 4.46
N ALA A 273 28.15 -7.96 5.76
CA ALA A 273 27.71 -9.21 6.38
C ALA A 273 26.27 -9.62 6.03
N LEU A 274 25.48 -8.74 5.40
CA LEU A 274 24.15 -9.09 4.89
C LEU A 274 24.29 -9.89 3.59
N ASP A 275 23.98 -11.18 3.66
CA ASP A 275 23.97 -12.08 2.51
C ASP A 275 22.53 -12.55 2.26
N ASP A 276 21.76 -11.74 1.53
CA ASP A 276 20.41 -12.09 1.07
C ASP A 276 20.25 -11.69 -0.41
N GLU A 277 19.94 -12.66 -1.26
CA GLU A 277 19.82 -12.50 -2.72
C GLU A 277 18.74 -11.50 -3.14
N ARG A 278 17.80 -11.17 -2.24
CA ARG A 278 16.73 -10.20 -2.49
C ARG A 278 17.17 -8.77 -2.24
N LEU A 279 18.29 -8.56 -1.55
CA LEU A 279 18.89 -7.26 -1.34
C LEU A 279 19.86 -6.94 -2.48
N SER A 280 19.74 -5.76 -3.07
CA SER A 280 20.67 -5.25 -4.08
C SER A 280 21.09 -3.83 -3.75
N ILE A 281 22.40 -3.59 -3.79
CA ILE A 281 23.04 -2.29 -3.63
C ILE A 281 23.15 -1.68 -5.03
N VAL A 282 22.53 -0.52 -5.26
CA VAL A 282 22.47 0.13 -6.58
C VAL A 282 23.40 1.34 -6.64
N MET A 283 23.42 2.18 -5.61
CA MET A 283 24.36 3.31 -5.47
C MET A 283 25.09 3.18 -4.14
N ASP A 284 26.38 2.90 -4.17
CA ASP A 284 27.20 2.53 -3.01
C ASP A 284 27.91 3.73 -2.34
N GLY A 285 27.17 4.84 -2.17
CA GLY A 285 27.62 5.99 -1.37
C GLY A 285 27.46 5.75 0.14
N ARG A 286 27.93 6.69 0.98
CA ARG A 286 27.82 6.58 2.45
C ARG A 286 26.38 6.39 2.94
N GLY A 287 25.40 6.94 2.22
CA GLY A 287 23.98 6.76 2.50
C GLY A 287 23.49 5.30 2.42
N MET A 288 24.30 4.37 1.88
CA MET A 288 23.87 2.98 1.69
C MET A 288 23.44 2.31 3.01
N ILE A 289 24.13 2.58 4.12
CA ILE A 289 23.74 2.06 5.44
C ILE A 289 22.32 2.48 5.81
N GLY A 290 22.00 3.76 5.63
CA GLY A 290 20.66 4.29 5.92
C GLY A 290 19.60 3.78 4.95
N ALA A 291 19.94 3.71 3.66
CA ALA A 291 19.08 3.16 2.61
C ALA A 291 18.65 1.72 2.94
N VAL A 292 19.59 0.83 3.27
CA VAL A 292 19.27 -0.56 3.67
C VAL A 292 18.51 -0.60 4.99
N ALA A 293 18.92 0.22 5.97
CA ALA A 293 18.27 0.27 7.28
C ALA A 293 16.81 0.72 7.22
N ALA A 294 16.42 1.54 6.24
CA ALA A 294 15.05 2.04 6.11
C ALA A 294 14.04 0.99 5.64
N ILE A 295 14.47 0.07 4.76
CA ILE A 295 13.63 -0.94 4.11
C ILE A 295 12.71 -1.72 5.07
N PRO A 296 13.19 -2.33 6.17
CA PRO A 296 12.36 -3.14 7.06
C PRO A 296 11.29 -2.35 7.83
N PHE A 297 11.38 -1.01 7.82
CA PHE A 297 10.41 -0.13 8.47
C PHE A 297 9.32 0.39 7.53
N ALA A 298 9.29 -0.03 6.27
CA ALA A 298 8.23 0.34 5.33
C ALA A 298 6.86 0.14 5.98
N THR A 299 6.04 1.21 6.01
CA THR A 299 4.71 1.28 6.63
C THR A 299 4.62 1.08 8.15
N ARG A 300 5.75 1.01 8.87
CA ARG A 300 5.82 0.98 10.35
C ARG A 300 6.05 2.39 10.91
N TYR A 301 5.17 3.34 10.55
CA TYR A 301 5.39 4.78 10.75
C TYR A 301 5.78 5.18 12.19
N GLU A 302 5.13 4.62 13.21
CA GLU A 302 5.45 4.95 14.61
C GLU A 302 6.88 4.53 14.98
N GLU A 303 7.27 3.30 14.66
CA GLU A 303 8.63 2.80 14.90
C GLU A 303 9.68 3.47 14.00
N ALA A 304 9.32 3.74 12.74
CA ALA A 304 10.16 4.41 11.78
C ALA A 304 10.56 5.81 12.27
N LEU A 305 9.60 6.59 12.78
CA LEU A 305 9.81 7.95 13.27
C LEU A 305 10.39 8.02 14.69
N ALA A 306 10.28 6.95 15.48
CA ALA A 306 10.84 6.92 16.82
C ALA A 306 12.36 7.07 16.81
N LEU A 307 12.87 8.04 17.58
CA LEU A 307 14.28 8.10 17.96
C LEU A 307 14.54 7.09 19.07
N TRP A 308 15.66 6.39 19.00
CA TRP A 308 16.11 5.58 20.13
C TRP A 308 16.59 6.50 21.26
N THR A 309 16.04 6.33 22.45
CA THR A 309 16.30 7.18 23.63
C THR A 309 17.12 6.48 24.72
N GLY A 310 17.66 5.29 24.47
CA GLY A 310 18.46 4.56 25.46
C GLY A 310 17.70 3.52 26.29
N SER A 311 16.40 3.31 26.06
CA SER A 311 15.59 2.32 26.78
C SER A 311 14.73 1.49 25.83
N GLY A 312 14.88 0.16 25.89
CA GLY A 312 14.22 -0.83 25.05
C GLY A 312 15.04 -2.09 24.91
#